data_AF-A0A8X7YL98-F1
#
_entry.id   AF-A0A8X7YL98-F1
#
_cell.length_a   1.000
_cell.length_b   1.000
_cell.length_c   1.000
_cell.angle_alpha   90.00
_cell.angle_beta   90.00
_cell.angle_gamma   90.00
#
_symmetry.space_group_name_H-M   'P 1'
#
loop_
_entity.id
_entity.type
_entity.pdbx_description
1 polymer ?
#
loop_
_entity_poly.entity_id
_entity_poly.type
_entity_poly.pdbx_seq_one_letter_code
_entity_poly.pdbx_strand_id
1 'polypeptide(L)'
;MRLFQGLGNNTGDYQKLEVTLQEYGVPTVVAKVSRFDWLRNAAGLVDPNYWSGTLRPRPVLDWYLKRIDEAVQEAKELAQGQTLSLIGHSAGGWLARVYMEEFGQLDVSLLLTLGTPHLPPPKGVPGVIDQTRGLLDYVEKHCMKAVYTPELRYVCIAGRYIQGARFLGDSNVEAKAMVPAENDQPTAEAVLVNDMGNSTSTAPRFRARFVGQGYKQVCGQADVWGDGVVPEVSAHLDGALNISLDGVYHSPVGSDELRPWYGSPAVVEQWIHHLLN
;
A
#
# COMPACT_ATOMS: atom_id res chain seq x y z
N MET A 1 -13.56 -9.06 12.29
CA MET A 1 -12.86 -8.20 11.31
C MET A 1 -11.63 -8.92 10.79
N ARG A 2 -11.17 -8.62 9.56
CA ARG A 2 -10.03 -9.30 8.92
C ARG A 2 -9.00 -8.28 8.47
N LEU A 3 -7.72 -8.58 8.62
CA LEU A 3 -6.63 -7.67 8.27
C LEU A 3 -5.71 -8.29 7.23
N PHE A 4 -5.57 -7.61 6.09
CA PHE A 4 -4.74 -8.00 4.96
C PHE A 4 -3.51 -7.11 4.87
N GLN A 5 -2.35 -7.75 4.81
CA GLN A 5 -1.07 -7.07 4.92
C GLN A 5 -0.63 -6.37 3.63
N GLY A 6 0.24 -5.39 3.79
CA GLY A 6 0.97 -4.80 2.68
C GLY A 6 2.12 -5.69 2.20
N LEU A 7 2.57 -5.44 0.98
CA LEU A 7 3.76 -6.11 0.42
C LEU A 7 4.98 -5.90 1.32
N GLY A 8 5.69 -6.98 1.64
CA GLY A 8 6.89 -6.96 2.48
C GLY A 8 6.64 -7.05 3.99
N ASN A 9 5.40 -6.91 4.46
CA ASN A 9 5.05 -7.08 5.87
C ASN A 9 4.77 -8.56 6.20
N ASN A 10 4.78 -8.88 7.49
CA ASN A 10 4.34 -10.17 8.03
C ASN A 10 3.19 -10.00 9.03
N THR A 11 2.62 -11.11 9.49
CA THR A 11 1.53 -11.13 10.49
C THR A 11 1.90 -10.39 11.77
N GLY A 12 3.14 -10.53 12.26
CA GLY A 12 3.59 -9.92 13.51
C GLY A 12 3.67 -8.40 13.48
N ASP A 13 3.87 -7.79 12.30
CA ASP A 13 3.91 -6.32 12.15
C ASP A 13 2.59 -5.65 12.55
N TYR A 14 1.48 -6.40 12.56
CA TYR A 14 0.15 -5.89 12.86
C TYR A 14 -0.35 -6.23 14.26
N GLN A 15 0.46 -6.90 15.09
CA GLN A 15 0.04 -7.34 16.43
C GLN A 15 -0.43 -6.18 17.31
N LYS A 16 0.24 -5.02 17.23
CA LYS A 16 -0.19 -3.82 17.99
C LYS A 16 -1.57 -3.33 17.56
N LEU A 17 -1.83 -3.31 16.25
CA LEU A 17 -3.14 -2.92 15.72
C LEU A 17 -4.21 -3.93 16.17
N GLU A 18 -3.93 -5.23 16.11
CA GLU A 18 -4.83 -6.26 16.61
C GLU A 18 -5.20 -6.05 18.09
N VAL A 19 -4.22 -5.77 18.96
CA VAL A 19 -4.47 -5.45 20.37
C VAL A 19 -5.36 -4.22 20.51
N THR A 20 -5.05 -3.12 19.83
CA THR A 20 -5.87 -1.91 19.87
C THR A 20 -7.32 -2.19 19.43
N LEU A 21 -7.52 -2.97 18.36
CA LEU A 21 -8.86 -3.31 17.89
C LEU A 21 -9.62 -4.21 18.88
N GLN A 22 -8.92 -5.11 19.56
CA GLN A 22 -9.50 -5.92 20.63
C GLN A 22 -9.94 -5.07 21.83
N GLU A 23 -9.20 -4.00 22.17
CA GLU A 23 -9.61 -3.03 23.20
C GLU A 23 -10.92 -2.32 22.84
N TYR A 24 -11.19 -2.11 21.55
CA TYR A 24 -12.47 -1.62 21.03
C TYR A 24 -13.55 -2.72 20.88
N GLY A 25 -13.27 -3.94 21.32
CA GLY A 25 -14.21 -5.06 21.23
C GLY A 25 -14.39 -5.58 19.80
N VAL A 26 -13.39 -5.41 18.92
CA VAL A 26 -13.42 -5.89 17.53
C VAL A 26 -12.55 -7.15 17.39
N PRO A 27 -13.15 -8.37 17.36
CA PRO A 27 -12.40 -9.60 17.10
C PRO A 27 -11.74 -9.53 15.73
N THR A 28 -10.44 -9.82 15.69
CA THR A 28 -9.61 -9.63 14.50
C THR A 28 -8.91 -10.92 14.12
N VAL A 29 -8.87 -11.21 12.82
CA VAL A 29 -8.04 -12.28 12.25
C VAL A 29 -7.10 -11.64 11.24
N VAL A 30 -5.81 -11.88 11.40
CA VAL A 30 -4.75 -11.35 10.54
C VAL A 30 -4.31 -12.45 9.57
N ALA A 31 -4.30 -12.17 8.26
CA ALA A 31 -3.82 -13.16 7.30
C ALA A 31 -2.40 -13.62 7.64
N LYS A 32 -2.17 -14.94 7.59
CA LYS A 32 -0.90 -15.54 7.98
C LYS A 32 0.07 -15.33 6.83
N VAL A 33 0.94 -14.33 6.89
CA VAL A 33 1.93 -14.00 5.84
C VAL A 33 3.27 -13.78 6.49
N SER A 34 4.31 -14.36 5.91
CA SER A 34 5.70 -14.17 6.28
C SER A 34 6.42 -13.32 5.25
N ARG A 35 7.53 -12.68 5.64
CA ARG A 35 8.37 -11.90 4.71
C ARG A 35 8.88 -12.75 3.55
N PHE A 36 9.24 -14.00 3.83
CA PHE A 36 9.67 -14.95 2.81
C PHE A 36 8.56 -15.32 1.84
N ASP A 37 7.28 -15.18 2.22
CA ASP A 37 6.20 -15.48 1.28
C ASP A 37 6.19 -14.54 0.09
N TRP A 38 6.59 -13.28 0.27
CA TRP A 38 6.69 -12.29 -0.81
C TRP A 38 7.73 -12.65 -1.87
N LEU A 39 8.71 -13.51 -1.57
CA LEU A 39 9.65 -14.02 -2.57
C LEU A 39 8.93 -14.85 -3.66
N ARG A 40 7.73 -15.37 -3.38
CA ARG A 40 6.92 -16.07 -4.38
C ARG A 40 6.46 -15.16 -5.52
N ASN A 41 6.46 -13.83 -5.33
CA ASN A 41 6.19 -12.89 -6.41
C ASN A 41 7.28 -12.93 -7.50
N ALA A 42 8.47 -13.46 -7.21
CA ALA A 42 9.49 -13.73 -8.21
C ALA A 42 9.03 -14.75 -9.27
N ALA A 43 8.03 -15.59 -8.96
CA ALA A 43 7.39 -16.45 -9.96
C ALA A 43 6.73 -15.65 -11.10
N GLY A 44 6.40 -14.37 -10.89
CA GLY A 44 5.96 -13.49 -11.95
C GLY A 44 7.03 -13.26 -13.02
N LEU A 45 8.33 -13.30 -12.69
CA LEU A 45 9.42 -12.99 -13.63
C LEU A 45 9.52 -13.98 -14.80
N VAL A 46 9.02 -15.20 -14.63
CA VAL A 46 8.98 -16.22 -15.69
C VAL A 46 7.74 -16.11 -16.59
N ASP A 47 6.77 -15.26 -16.23
CA ASP A 47 5.59 -14.99 -17.05
C ASP A 47 5.91 -13.89 -18.08
N PRO A 48 5.74 -14.14 -19.41
CA PRO A 48 5.90 -13.10 -20.43
C PRO A 48 5.06 -11.84 -20.16
N ASN A 49 3.90 -12.00 -19.50
CA ASN A 49 3.02 -10.89 -19.13
C ASN A 49 3.65 -9.93 -18.12
N TYR A 50 4.64 -10.37 -17.35
CA TYR A 50 5.40 -9.51 -16.45
C TYR A 50 6.14 -8.43 -17.22
N TRP A 51 6.77 -8.83 -18.33
CA TRP A 51 7.58 -7.95 -19.16
C TRP A 51 6.74 -7.04 -20.04
N SER A 52 5.55 -7.49 -20.46
CA SER A 52 4.57 -6.65 -21.17
C SER A 52 3.71 -5.79 -20.25
N GLY A 53 3.83 -5.91 -18.92
CA GLY A 53 3.02 -5.15 -17.97
C GLY A 53 1.53 -5.49 -18.04
N THR A 54 1.21 -6.76 -18.28
CA THR A 54 -0.16 -7.28 -18.42
C THR A 54 -0.42 -8.46 -17.48
N LEU A 55 0.27 -8.50 -16.32
CA LEU A 55 0.04 -9.56 -15.33
C LEU A 55 -1.42 -9.60 -14.91
N ARG A 56 -1.88 -10.83 -14.66
CA ARG A 56 -3.16 -11.11 -14.01
C ARG A 56 -2.91 -11.60 -12.59
N PRO A 57 -3.86 -11.37 -11.66
CA PRO A 57 -3.68 -11.83 -10.28
C PRO A 57 -3.41 -13.32 -10.19
N ARG A 58 -4.16 -14.13 -10.93
CA ARG A 58 -3.93 -15.58 -11.01
C ARG A 58 -3.06 -15.92 -12.23
N PRO A 59 -2.08 -16.82 -12.09
CA PRO A 59 -1.72 -17.59 -10.89
C PRO A 59 -0.70 -16.88 -9.95
N VAL A 60 -0.20 -15.70 -10.31
CA VAL A 60 0.94 -15.02 -9.65
C VAL A 60 0.71 -14.81 -8.14
N LEU A 61 -0.53 -14.52 -7.75
CA LEU A 61 -0.94 -14.14 -6.40
C LEU A 61 -1.82 -15.21 -5.73
N ASP A 62 -1.94 -16.42 -6.32
CA ASP A 62 -2.74 -17.52 -5.76
C ASP A 62 -2.32 -17.85 -4.32
N TRP A 63 -1.02 -17.77 -4.03
CA TRP A 63 -0.50 -17.99 -2.69
C TRP A 63 -1.04 -16.98 -1.68
N TYR A 64 -1.21 -15.71 -2.08
CA TYR A 64 -1.70 -14.64 -1.20
C TYR A 64 -3.22 -14.69 -1.07
N LEU A 65 -3.92 -14.93 -2.19
CA LEU A 65 -5.37 -15.15 -2.19
C LEU A 65 -5.76 -16.33 -1.30
N LYS A 66 -4.96 -17.39 -1.27
CA LYS A 66 -5.15 -18.50 -0.32
C LYS A 66 -5.03 -18.06 1.14
N ARG A 67 -4.05 -17.21 1.50
CA ARG A 67 -3.90 -16.69 2.88
C ARG A 67 -5.03 -15.74 3.26
N ILE A 68 -5.55 -14.96 2.31
CA ILE A 68 -6.77 -14.17 2.49
C ILE A 68 -7.94 -15.12 2.79
N ASP A 69 -8.14 -16.14 1.96
CA ASP A 69 -9.26 -17.07 2.09
C ASP A 69 -9.24 -17.77 3.45
N GLU A 70 -8.10 -18.32 3.86
CA GLU A 70 -7.93 -18.94 5.18
C GLU A 70 -8.31 -18.00 6.34
N ALA A 71 -7.90 -16.72 6.26
CA ALA A 71 -8.24 -15.72 7.27
C ALA A 71 -9.73 -15.34 7.24
N VAL A 72 -10.34 -15.32 6.06
CA VAL A 72 -11.77 -15.08 5.90
C VAL A 72 -12.58 -16.24 6.47
N GLN A 73 -12.22 -17.50 6.19
CA GLN A 73 -12.90 -18.68 6.74
C GLN A 73 -12.80 -18.73 8.28
N GLU A 74 -11.60 -18.58 8.84
CA GLU A 74 -11.39 -18.52 10.31
C GLU A 74 -12.28 -17.43 10.93
N ALA A 75 -12.37 -16.28 10.28
CA ALA A 75 -13.16 -15.19 10.80
C ALA A 75 -14.67 -15.33 10.55
N LYS A 76 -15.12 -16.15 9.59
CA LYS A 76 -16.54 -16.53 9.44
C LYS A 76 -16.99 -17.42 10.59
N GLU A 77 -16.15 -18.37 10.98
CA GLU A 77 -16.40 -19.24 12.13
C GLU A 77 -16.57 -18.42 13.42
N LEU A 78 -15.72 -17.41 13.63
CA LEU A 78 -15.81 -16.50 14.77
C LEU A 78 -17.03 -15.56 14.71
N ALA A 79 -17.48 -15.17 13.51
CA ALA A 79 -18.58 -14.23 13.33
C ALA A 79 -19.98 -14.85 13.53
N GLN A 80 -20.09 -16.19 13.59
CA GLN A 80 -21.34 -16.91 13.84
C GLN A 80 -22.54 -16.43 12.98
N GLY A 81 -22.28 -16.14 11.69
CA GLY A 81 -23.31 -15.68 10.73
C GLY A 81 -23.48 -14.16 10.63
N GLN A 82 -22.70 -13.36 11.37
CA GLN A 82 -22.62 -11.92 11.14
C GLN A 82 -21.80 -11.57 9.89
N THR A 83 -22.07 -10.40 9.32
CA THR A 83 -21.28 -9.87 8.20
C THR A 83 -19.85 -9.52 8.63
N LEU A 84 -18.96 -9.44 7.66
CA LEU A 84 -17.54 -9.27 7.84
C LEU A 84 -17.07 -7.88 7.39
N SER A 85 -16.26 -7.23 8.22
CA SER A 85 -15.42 -6.12 7.79
C SER A 85 -14.02 -6.60 7.40
N LEU A 86 -13.55 -6.16 6.24
CA LEU A 86 -12.21 -6.37 5.71
C LEU A 86 -11.39 -5.08 5.87
N ILE A 87 -10.17 -5.19 6.40
CA ILE A 87 -9.17 -4.12 6.41
C ILE A 87 -8.04 -4.53 5.49
N GLY A 88 -7.73 -3.72 4.48
CA GLY A 88 -6.58 -3.90 3.62
C GLY A 88 -5.56 -2.79 3.77
N HIS A 89 -4.32 -3.12 4.10
CA HIS A 89 -3.22 -2.15 4.16
C HIS A 89 -2.35 -2.23 2.90
N SER A 90 -2.03 -1.09 2.30
CA SER A 90 -1.16 -1.02 1.12
C SER A 90 -1.67 -1.99 0.04
N ALA A 91 -0.83 -2.92 -0.45
CA ALA A 91 -1.23 -3.93 -1.42
C ALA A 91 -2.42 -4.80 -0.98
N GLY A 92 -2.58 -5.06 0.33
CA GLY A 92 -3.67 -5.84 0.88
C GLY A 92 -5.06 -5.30 0.54
N GLY A 93 -5.21 -3.99 0.32
CA GLY A 93 -6.51 -3.39 -0.02
C GLY A 93 -6.97 -3.68 -1.44
N TRP A 94 -6.11 -3.55 -2.45
CA TRP A 94 -6.50 -3.93 -3.81
C TRP A 94 -6.54 -5.45 -3.99
N LEU A 95 -5.75 -6.21 -3.22
CA LEU A 95 -5.86 -7.67 -3.15
C LEU A 95 -7.19 -8.13 -2.54
N ALA A 96 -7.71 -7.40 -1.54
CA ALA A 96 -9.04 -7.66 -1.00
C ALA A 96 -10.14 -7.44 -2.05
N ARG A 97 -9.99 -6.44 -2.92
CA ARG A 97 -10.91 -6.22 -4.05
C ARG A 97 -10.88 -7.37 -5.05
N VAL A 98 -9.69 -7.88 -5.38
CA VAL A 98 -9.54 -9.10 -6.21
C VAL A 98 -10.23 -10.28 -5.54
N TYR A 99 -10.01 -10.48 -4.24
CA TYR A 99 -10.64 -11.57 -3.50
C TYR A 99 -12.17 -11.47 -3.51
N MET A 100 -12.74 -10.29 -3.25
CA MET A 100 -14.19 -10.07 -3.30
C MET A 100 -14.78 -10.33 -4.69
N GLU A 101 -14.04 -9.97 -5.75
CA GLU A 101 -14.45 -10.22 -7.14
C GLU A 101 -14.44 -11.71 -7.48
N GLU A 102 -13.37 -12.43 -7.11
CA GLU A 102 -13.17 -13.83 -7.53
C GLU A 102 -13.86 -14.86 -6.61
N PHE A 103 -14.00 -14.56 -5.33
CA PHE A 103 -14.52 -15.49 -4.30
C PHE A 103 -15.88 -15.04 -3.73
N GLY A 104 -16.35 -13.85 -4.11
CA GLY A 104 -17.64 -13.31 -3.73
C GLY A 104 -17.60 -12.39 -2.50
N GLN A 105 -18.67 -11.59 -2.36
CA GLN A 105 -18.79 -10.51 -1.37
C GLN A 105 -19.99 -10.64 -0.43
N LEU A 106 -20.78 -11.72 -0.52
CA LEU A 106 -22.10 -11.80 0.14
C LEU A 106 -22.05 -11.62 1.66
N ASP A 107 -20.93 -12.01 2.28
CA ASP A 107 -20.75 -11.89 3.72
C ASP A 107 -19.95 -10.64 4.12
N VAL A 108 -19.62 -9.74 3.20
CA VAL A 108 -18.78 -8.56 3.48
C VAL A 108 -19.64 -7.29 3.48
N SER A 109 -19.63 -6.55 4.59
CA SER A 109 -20.38 -5.29 4.74
C SER A 109 -19.48 -4.05 4.67
N LEU A 110 -18.16 -4.23 4.79
CA LEU A 110 -17.19 -3.13 4.78
C LEU A 110 -15.84 -3.59 4.22
N LEU A 111 -15.30 -2.83 3.26
CA LEU A 111 -13.89 -2.81 2.93
C LEU A 111 -13.28 -1.47 3.36
N LEU A 112 -12.44 -1.50 4.38
CA LEU A 112 -11.67 -0.37 4.87
C LEU A 112 -10.22 -0.50 4.39
N THR A 113 -9.68 0.51 3.69
CA THR A 113 -8.31 0.47 3.18
C THR A 113 -7.42 1.51 3.84
N LEU A 114 -6.18 1.13 4.16
CA LEU A 114 -5.18 1.94 4.83
C LEU A 114 -3.99 2.16 3.88
N GLY A 115 -3.89 3.35 3.30
CA GLY A 115 -2.78 3.70 2.38
C GLY A 115 -2.68 2.77 1.17
N THR A 116 -3.79 2.29 0.63
CA THR A 116 -3.81 1.34 -0.50
C THR A 116 -3.74 2.07 -1.83
N PRO A 117 -2.77 1.78 -2.73
CA PRO A 117 -2.79 2.34 -4.08
C PRO A 117 -3.87 1.62 -4.91
N HIS A 118 -4.96 2.31 -5.23
CA HIS A 118 -6.10 1.73 -5.97
C HIS A 118 -6.03 1.92 -7.48
N LEU A 119 -5.30 2.94 -7.94
CA LEU A 119 -5.27 3.37 -9.34
C LEU A 119 -3.97 2.89 -10.01
N PRO A 120 -4.03 2.40 -11.25
CA PRO A 120 -2.80 2.14 -12.01
C PRO A 120 -2.04 3.45 -12.27
N PRO A 121 -0.70 3.39 -12.38
CA PRO A 121 0.06 4.55 -12.75
C PRO A 121 -0.31 5.03 -14.18
N PRO A 122 -0.30 6.35 -14.44
CA PRO A 122 -0.67 6.88 -15.73
C PRO A 122 0.30 6.43 -16.84
N LYS A 123 -0.26 6.09 -18.00
CA LYS A 123 0.50 5.63 -19.17
C LYS A 123 1.21 6.79 -19.86
N GLY A 124 2.41 6.52 -20.38
CA GLY A 124 3.17 7.49 -21.17
C GLY A 124 3.90 8.58 -20.37
N VAL A 125 3.92 8.51 -19.03
CA VAL A 125 4.70 9.45 -18.21
C VAL A 125 6.19 9.08 -18.24
N PRO A 126 7.09 10.00 -18.63
CA PRO A 126 8.52 9.70 -18.72
C PRO A 126 9.13 9.20 -17.40
N GLY A 127 9.81 8.06 -17.48
CA GLY A 127 10.49 7.43 -16.35
C GLY A 127 9.57 6.71 -15.34
N VAL A 128 8.26 6.63 -15.62
CA VAL A 128 7.33 5.85 -14.80
C VAL A 128 7.27 4.42 -15.32
N ILE A 129 7.51 3.46 -14.42
CA ILE A 129 7.39 2.02 -14.67
C ILE A 129 6.38 1.46 -13.68
N ASP A 130 5.34 0.82 -14.18
CA ASP A 130 4.34 0.16 -13.35
C ASP A 130 4.97 -0.96 -12.51
N GLN A 131 5.12 -0.70 -11.21
CA GLN A 131 5.68 -1.63 -10.23
C GLN A 131 4.76 -2.85 -10.01
N THR A 132 3.46 -2.71 -10.30
CA THR A 132 2.48 -3.79 -10.21
C THR A 132 2.40 -4.60 -11.50
N ARG A 133 3.12 -4.19 -12.55
CA ARG A 133 3.25 -4.89 -13.83
C ARG A 133 1.89 -5.25 -14.47
N GLY A 134 0.91 -4.35 -14.38
CA GLY A 134 -0.43 -4.50 -14.94
C GLY A 134 -1.49 -4.95 -13.96
N LEU A 135 -1.15 -5.31 -12.72
CA LEU A 135 -2.12 -5.81 -11.75
C LEU A 135 -3.14 -4.75 -11.34
N LEU A 136 -2.74 -3.50 -11.11
CA LEU A 136 -3.72 -2.42 -10.81
C LEU A 136 -4.57 -2.08 -12.03
N ASP A 137 -4.00 -2.16 -13.23
CA ASP A 137 -4.70 -2.06 -14.51
C ASP A 137 -5.77 -3.17 -14.64
N TYR A 138 -5.48 -4.37 -14.15
CA TYR A 138 -6.44 -5.48 -14.08
C TYR A 138 -7.55 -5.19 -13.06
N VAL A 139 -7.19 -4.77 -11.84
CA VAL A 139 -8.15 -4.46 -10.77
C VAL A 139 -9.13 -3.37 -11.21
N GLU A 140 -8.64 -2.29 -11.83
CA GLU A 140 -9.48 -1.20 -12.32
C GLU A 140 -10.52 -1.67 -13.36
N LYS A 141 -10.16 -2.63 -14.21
CA LYS A 141 -11.01 -3.11 -15.31
C LYS A 141 -11.98 -4.22 -14.90
N HIS A 142 -11.61 -5.05 -13.93
CA HIS A 142 -12.34 -6.30 -13.65
C HIS A 142 -13.00 -6.31 -12.29
N CYS A 143 -12.48 -5.60 -11.29
CA CYS A 143 -13.14 -5.54 -9.99
C CYS A 143 -14.30 -4.54 -10.02
N MET A 144 -15.37 -4.87 -9.30
CA MET A 144 -16.46 -3.93 -9.05
C MET A 144 -15.95 -2.56 -8.57
N LYS A 145 -16.65 -1.52 -9.00
CA LYS A 145 -16.42 -0.14 -8.53
C LYS A 145 -16.72 -0.07 -7.04
N ALA A 146 -16.02 0.82 -6.34
CA ALA A 146 -16.33 1.07 -4.94
C ALA A 146 -17.73 1.65 -4.80
N VAL A 147 -18.37 1.30 -3.69
CA VAL A 147 -19.71 1.74 -3.33
C VAL A 147 -19.75 2.12 -1.85
N TYR A 148 -20.69 2.98 -1.49
CA TYR A 148 -20.97 3.33 -0.11
C TYR A 148 -22.48 3.23 0.14
N THR A 149 -22.99 2.00 0.23
CA THR A 149 -24.40 1.69 0.48
C THR A 149 -24.58 1.00 1.83
N PRO A 150 -25.81 0.83 2.33
CA PRO A 150 -26.07 0.09 3.57
C PRO A 150 -25.57 -1.37 3.55
N GLU A 151 -25.56 -2.01 2.38
CA GLU A 151 -25.16 -3.41 2.21
C GLU A 151 -23.64 -3.57 2.12
N LEU A 152 -22.95 -2.62 1.49
CA LEU A 152 -21.50 -2.65 1.32
C LEU A 152 -20.93 -1.23 1.32
N ARG A 153 -19.97 -1.01 2.22
CA ARG A 153 -19.25 0.26 2.33
C ARG A 153 -17.79 0.10 1.94
N TYR A 154 -17.28 1.02 1.15
CA TYR A 154 -15.85 1.22 0.93
C TYR A 154 -15.42 2.46 1.70
N VAL A 155 -14.46 2.32 2.61
CA VAL A 155 -13.84 3.42 3.34
C VAL A 155 -12.35 3.43 3.01
N CYS A 156 -11.87 4.48 2.34
CA CYS A 156 -10.49 4.59 1.92
C CYS A 156 -9.78 5.67 2.72
N ILE A 157 -8.80 5.27 3.53
CA ILE A 157 -8.04 6.15 4.40
C ILE A 157 -6.64 6.38 3.81
N ALA A 158 -6.33 7.65 3.55
CA ALA A 158 -5.05 8.13 3.05
C ALA A 158 -4.31 8.92 4.13
N GLY A 159 -3.00 8.69 4.27
CA GLY A 159 -2.13 9.47 5.15
C GLY A 159 -1.50 10.65 4.41
N ARG A 160 -1.35 11.79 5.10
CA ARG A 160 -0.62 12.99 4.63
C ARG A 160 0.56 13.28 5.54
N TYR A 161 1.56 12.41 5.48
CA TYR A 161 2.76 12.51 6.31
C TYR A 161 3.83 13.43 5.71
N ILE A 162 4.01 13.39 4.38
CA ILE A 162 5.03 14.19 3.69
C ILE A 162 4.54 14.57 2.30
N GLN A 163 4.80 15.82 1.90
CA GLN A 163 4.65 16.23 0.51
C GLN A 163 5.93 15.89 -0.26
N GLY A 164 5.78 15.15 -1.36
CA GLY A 164 6.89 14.87 -2.26
C GLY A 164 7.40 16.14 -2.95
N ALA A 165 8.59 16.07 -3.53
CA ALA A 165 9.18 17.15 -4.31
C ALA A 165 9.81 16.61 -5.61
N ARG A 166 9.82 17.46 -6.65
CA ARG A 166 10.55 17.18 -7.89
C ARG A 166 12.06 17.26 -7.67
N PHE A 167 12.83 16.47 -8.41
CA PHE A 167 14.27 16.75 -8.57
C PHE A 167 14.42 18.04 -9.38
N LEU A 168 15.32 18.94 -8.97
CA LEU A 168 15.68 20.10 -9.79
C LEU A 168 16.40 19.56 -11.02
N GLY A 169 15.78 19.65 -12.21
CA GLY A 169 16.37 19.07 -13.42
C GLY A 169 15.52 19.01 -14.70
N ASP A 170 14.26 19.47 -14.72
CA ASP A 170 13.49 19.62 -15.98
C ASP A 170 13.63 21.04 -16.57
N SER A 171 14.87 21.50 -16.71
CA SER A 171 15.21 22.65 -17.53
C SER A 171 16.39 22.27 -18.41
N ASN A 172 16.20 22.30 -19.73
CA ASN A 172 17.20 22.09 -20.78
C ASN A 172 18.55 22.72 -20.41
N VAL A 173 19.48 21.92 -19.89
CA VAL A 173 20.89 22.27 -19.82
C VAL A 173 21.62 21.26 -20.70
N GLU A 174 22.24 21.78 -21.75
CA GLU A 174 22.96 21.07 -22.79
C GLU A 174 23.85 19.96 -22.23
N ALA A 175 23.68 18.76 -22.79
CA ALA A 175 24.51 17.61 -22.50
C ALA A 175 25.96 17.89 -22.95
N LYS A 176 26.84 18.22 -22.01
CA LYS A 176 28.27 17.96 -22.19
C LYS A 176 28.57 16.56 -21.69
N ALA A 177 28.83 15.69 -22.66
CA ALA A 177 29.27 14.32 -22.47
C ALA A 177 30.49 14.27 -21.53
N MET A 178 30.40 13.44 -20.49
CA MET A 178 31.55 13.01 -19.71
C MET A 178 31.71 11.50 -19.93
N VAL A 179 32.87 11.15 -20.47
CA VAL A 179 33.32 9.81 -20.88
C VAL A 179 33.39 8.86 -19.68
N PRO A 180 33.16 7.54 -19.86
CA PRO A 180 33.10 6.58 -18.76
C PRO A 180 34.49 6.09 -18.36
N ALA A 181 34.73 5.98 -17.06
CA ALA A 181 35.82 5.18 -16.51
C ALA A 181 35.24 3.83 -16.06
N GLU A 182 35.75 2.76 -16.66
CA GLU A 182 35.50 1.37 -16.31
C GLU A 182 36.09 1.03 -14.93
N ASN A 183 35.31 0.38 -14.06
CA ASN A 183 35.61 -0.96 -13.52
C ASN A 183 34.58 -1.43 -12.46
N ASP A 184 33.98 -2.59 -12.77
CA ASP A 184 33.61 -3.75 -11.93
C ASP A 184 32.92 -3.62 -10.55
N GLN A 185 31.58 -3.79 -10.59
CA GLN A 185 30.75 -4.85 -9.94
C GLN A 185 30.69 -5.04 -8.39
N PRO A 186 29.61 -5.67 -7.85
CA PRO A 186 28.69 -5.01 -6.92
C PRO A 186 28.59 -5.67 -5.53
N THR A 187 28.31 -4.89 -4.47
CA THR A 187 27.89 -5.43 -3.18
C THR A 187 26.82 -4.61 -2.48
N ALA A 188 26.03 -5.35 -1.71
CA ALA A 188 24.79 -5.03 -1.03
C ALA A 188 24.87 -3.90 0.01
N GLU A 189 23.68 -3.35 0.29
CA GLU A 189 23.29 -2.59 1.48
C GLU A 189 24.13 -1.34 1.81
N ALA A 190 23.68 -0.19 1.31
CA ALA A 190 24.14 1.10 1.82
C ALA A 190 23.49 1.41 3.17
N VAL A 191 24.07 0.85 4.25
CA VAL A 191 24.01 1.44 5.58
C VAL A 191 24.84 2.72 5.53
N LEU A 192 24.19 3.88 5.50
CA LEU A 192 24.88 5.16 5.53
C LEU A 192 25.40 5.42 6.95
N VAL A 193 26.72 5.24 7.12
CA VAL A 193 27.48 5.71 8.27
C VAL A 193 27.52 7.25 8.23
N ASN A 194 27.11 7.87 9.33
CA ASN A 194 27.08 9.32 9.51
C ASN A 194 28.47 9.95 9.33
N ASP A 195 28.55 10.98 8.48
CA ASP A 195 29.63 11.95 8.55
C ASP A 195 29.11 13.23 9.22
N MET A 196 29.75 13.59 10.33
CA MET A 196 29.41 14.74 11.16
C MET A 196 29.93 16.01 10.47
N GLY A 197 29.04 16.73 9.79
CA GLY A 197 29.42 17.98 9.13
C GLY A 197 28.22 18.80 8.66
N ASN A 198 27.56 19.47 9.61
CA ASN A 198 26.80 20.71 9.38
C ASN A 198 25.67 20.66 8.31
N SER A 199 24.52 20.04 8.62
CA SER A 199 23.31 20.21 7.79
C SER A 199 22.02 20.07 8.57
N THR A 200 21.37 21.21 8.85
CA THR A 200 19.98 21.25 9.35
C THR A 200 18.97 21.66 8.28
N SER A 201 19.37 21.92 7.03
CA SER A 201 18.46 22.38 5.97
C SER A 201 18.38 21.50 4.70
N THR A 202 19.29 20.55 4.51
CA THR A 202 19.32 19.74 3.27
C THR A 202 18.58 18.40 3.42
N ALA A 203 18.64 17.75 4.58
CA ALA A 203 18.05 16.43 4.79
C ALA A 203 16.53 16.36 4.55
N PRO A 204 15.70 17.33 5.02
CA PRO A 204 14.26 17.32 4.74
C PRO A 204 13.94 17.46 3.24
N ARG A 205 14.73 18.26 2.50
CA ARG A 205 14.57 18.44 1.05
C ARG A 205 14.97 17.21 0.26
N PHE A 206 16.04 16.52 0.66
CA PHE A 206 16.43 15.25 0.04
C PHE A 206 15.37 14.16 0.26
N ARG A 207 14.82 14.05 1.48
CA ARG A 207 13.74 13.12 1.79
C ARG A 207 12.50 13.37 0.93
N ALA A 208 12.05 14.62 0.83
CA ALA A 208 10.90 14.97 -0.01
C ALA A 208 11.12 14.62 -1.49
N ARG A 209 12.33 14.78 -2.02
CA ARG A 209 12.66 14.40 -3.40
C ARG A 209 12.65 12.89 -3.64
N PHE A 210 13.23 12.14 -2.71
CA PHE A 210 13.23 10.67 -2.77
C PHE A 210 11.80 10.13 -2.73
N VAL A 211 10.99 10.60 -1.78
CA VAL A 211 9.57 10.23 -1.68
C VAL A 211 8.79 10.68 -2.92
N GLY A 212 9.06 11.89 -3.43
CA GLY A 212 8.44 12.40 -4.65
C GLY A 212 8.69 11.52 -5.86
N GLN A 213 9.88 10.92 -6.01
CA GLN A 213 10.07 9.93 -7.08
C GLN A 213 9.25 8.66 -6.88
N GLY A 214 9.12 8.18 -5.63
CA GLY A 214 8.21 7.08 -5.32
C GLY A 214 6.78 7.40 -5.74
N TYR A 215 6.28 8.58 -5.37
CA TYR A 215 4.94 9.03 -5.78
C TYR A 215 4.79 9.16 -7.28
N LYS A 216 5.82 9.62 -8.00
CA LYS A 216 5.82 9.67 -9.45
C LYS A 216 5.62 8.28 -10.05
N GLN A 217 6.24 7.23 -9.48
CA GLN A 217 6.04 5.86 -9.95
C GLN A 217 4.61 5.35 -9.73
N VAL A 218 3.87 5.89 -8.76
CA VAL A 218 2.51 5.45 -8.42
C VAL A 218 1.42 6.27 -9.11
N CYS A 219 1.54 7.61 -9.14
CA CYS A 219 0.50 8.52 -9.66
C CYS A 219 0.98 9.42 -10.81
N GLY A 220 2.22 9.29 -11.25
CA GLY A 220 2.81 10.12 -12.30
C GLY A 220 3.27 11.52 -11.86
N GLN A 221 3.00 11.92 -10.61
CA GLN A 221 3.36 13.23 -10.07
C GLN A 221 4.26 13.10 -8.84
N ALA A 222 5.27 13.97 -8.75
CA ALA A 222 6.25 13.93 -7.65
C ALA A 222 5.91 14.88 -6.50
N ASP A 223 5.12 15.92 -6.75
CA ASP A 223 4.84 17.04 -5.85
C ASP A 223 3.44 16.94 -5.19
N VAL A 224 3.07 15.72 -4.78
CA VAL A 224 1.80 15.41 -4.13
C VAL A 224 1.99 15.01 -2.66
N TRP A 225 0.92 15.11 -1.87
CA TRP A 225 0.88 14.59 -0.50
C TRP A 225 0.73 13.07 -0.50
N GLY A 226 1.26 12.43 0.54
CA GLY A 226 1.03 11.02 0.82
C GLY A 226 1.65 10.58 2.14
N ASP A 227 1.62 9.28 2.39
CA ASP A 227 1.99 8.66 3.66
C ASP A 227 3.48 8.25 3.74
N GLY A 228 4.31 8.80 2.85
CA GLY A 228 5.69 8.39 2.59
C GLY A 228 5.89 7.28 1.55
N VAL A 229 4.85 6.55 1.14
CA VAL A 229 4.93 5.47 0.14
C VAL A 229 3.86 5.61 -0.94
N VAL A 230 2.60 5.77 -0.53
CA VAL A 230 1.45 5.90 -1.41
C VAL A 230 0.98 7.35 -1.42
N PRO A 231 0.87 7.98 -2.60
CA PRO A 231 0.32 9.32 -2.71
C PRO A 231 -1.19 9.30 -2.43
N GLU A 232 -1.69 10.32 -1.75
CA GLU A 232 -3.09 10.48 -1.34
C GLU A 232 -4.07 10.27 -2.51
N VAL A 233 -3.74 10.85 -3.67
CA VAL A 233 -4.55 10.75 -4.89
C VAL A 233 -4.74 9.31 -5.39
N SER A 234 -3.81 8.41 -5.07
CA SER A 234 -3.91 6.98 -5.40
C SER A 234 -4.51 6.15 -4.27
N ALA A 235 -4.57 6.70 -3.04
CA ALA A 235 -5.19 6.07 -1.88
C ALA A 235 -6.71 6.24 -1.85
N HIS A 236 -7.23 7.25 -2.55
CA HIS A 236 -8.66 7.44 -2.74
C HIS A 236 -9.22 6.64 -3.90
N LEU A 237 -10.49 6.27 -3.78
CA LEU A 237 -11.22 5.50 -4.78
C LEU A 237 -12.60 6.13 -5.02
N ASP A 238 -12.95 6.33 -6.30
CA ASP A 238 -14.25 6.87 -6.68
C ASP A 238 -15.39 5.94 -6.24
N GLY A 239 -16.44 6.52 -5.65
CA GLY A 239 -17.56 5.78 -5.05
C GLY A 239 -17.35 5.33 -3.60
N ALA A 240 -16.16 5.48 -3.02
CA ALA A 240 -15.87 5.22 -1.61
C ALA A 240 -16.04 6.48 -0.73
N LEU A 241 -16.18 6.27 0.59
CA LEU A 241 -15.91 7.32 1.56
C LEU A 241 -14.40 7.51 1.68
N ASN A 242 -13.89 8.63 1.18
CA ASN A 242 -12.46 8.95 1.16
C ASN A 242 -12.09 9.88 2.32
N ILE A 243 -11.07 9.50 3.11
CA ILE A 243 -10.64 10.19 4.33
C ILE A 243 -9.13 10.42 4.29
N SER A 244 -8.71 11.65 4.54
CA SER A 244 -7.29 12.02 4.63
C SER A 244 -6.91 12.35 6.07
N LEU A 245 -5.85 11.73 6.57
CA LEU A 245 -5.35 11.94 7.93
C LEU A 245 -3.95 12.58 7.91
N ASP A 246 -3.83 13.76 8.49
CA ASP A 246 -2.57 14.50 8.56
C ASP A 246 -1.56 13.82 9.49
N GLY A 247 -0.29 13.80 9.09
CA GLY A 247 0.80 13.23 9.90
C GLY A 247 0.84 11.70 9.96
N VAL A 248 -0.05 11.00 9.26
CA VAL A 248 -0.11 9.52 9.28
C VAL A 248 0.82 8.90 8.24
N TYR A 249 1.79 8.12 8.73
CA TYR A 249 2.80 7.41 7.95
C TYR A 249 2.31 6.03 7.48
N HIS A 250 2.94 5.51 6.42
CA HIS A 250 2.53 4.26 5.78
C HIS A 250 2.69 3.03 6.67
N SER A 251 3.90 2.78 7.18
CA SER A 251 4.27 1.45 7.67
C SER A 251 4.13 1.30 9.18
N PRO A 252 3.64 0.15 9.68
CA PRO A 252 3.75 -0.21 11.09
C PRO A 252 5.20 -0.32 11.56
N VAL A 253 6.11 -0.74 10.67
CA VAL A 253 7.53 -0.93 11.00
C VAL A 253 8.20 0.43 11.17
N GLY A 254 8.75 0.66 12.35
CA GLY A 254 9.35 1.94 12.73
C GLY A 254 8.33 3.03 13.11
N SER A 255 7.05 2.68 13.26
CA SER A 255 6.07 3.61 13.83
C SER A 255 6.30 3.85 15.32
N ASP A 256 6.06 5.07 15.77
CA ASP A 256 6.12 5.51 17.17
C ASP A 256 5.15 6.69 17.38
N GLU A 257 5.19 7.32 18.56
CA GLU A 257 4.31 8.46 18.89
C GLU A 257 4.57 9.70 18.02
N LEU A 258 5.81 9.90 17.55
CA LEU A 258 6.21 11.04 16.71
C LEU A 258 5.99 10.77 15.21
N ARG A 259 5.90 9.50 14.83
CA ARG A 259 5.58 9.02 13.49
C ARG A 259 4.48 7.97 13.58
N PRO A 260 3.23 8.39 13.83
CA PRO A 260 2.12 7.46 13.91
C PRO A 260 1.82 6.89 12.53
N TRP A 261 1.38 5.63 12.50
CA TRP A 261 0.88 4.98 11.29
C TRP A 261 -0.63 4.73 11.45
N TYR A 262 -1.28 4.21 10.41
CA TYR A 262 -2.73 3.99 10.40
C TYR A 262 -3.26 3.19 11.61
N GLY A 263 -2.47 2.24 12.13
CA GLY A 263 -2.82 1.43 13.28
C GLY A 263 -2.26 1.90 14.62
N SER A 264 -1.69 3.10 14.72
CA SER A 264 -1.36 3.71 16.01
C SER A 264 -2.65 4.04 16.78
N PRO A 265 -2.73 3.83 18.10
CA PRO A 265 -3.98 4.02 18.87
C PRO A 265 -4.70 5.36 18.62
N ALA A 266 -3.96 6.48 18.67
CA ALA A 266 -4.50 7.82 18.42
C ALA A 266 -4.99 8.03 16.96
N VAL A 267 -4.54 7.20 16.02
CA VAL A 267 -5.02 7.20 14.64
C VAL A 267 -6.23 6.28 14.49
N VAL A 268 -6.22 5.11 15.15
CA VAL A 268 -7.36 4.18 15.19
C VAL A 268 -8.62 4.87 15.71
N GLU A 269 -8.50 5.70 16.76
CA GLU A 269 -9.60 6.53 17.29
C GLU A 269 -10.33 7.34 16.21
N GLN A 270 -9.63 7.77 15.17
CA GLN A 270 -10.19 8.61 14.11
C GLN A 270 -11.05 7.83 13.12
N TRP A 271 -10.91 6.50 13.03
CA TRP A 271 -11.61 5.69 12.01
C TRP A 271 -12.30 4.42 12.56
N ILE A 272 -12.08 4.05 13.81
CA ILE A 272 -12.66 2.86 14.45
C ILE A 272 -14.18 2.84 14.41
N HIS A 273 -14.82 4.00 14.46
CA HIS A 273 -16.28 4.13 14.39
C HIS A 273 -16.88 3.54 13.10
N HIS A 274 -16.12 3.43 12.00
CA HIS A 274 -16.58 2.73 10.80
C HIS A 274 -16.74 1.22 10.97
N LEU A 275 -16.02 0.61 11.92
CA LEU A 275 -16.10 -0.82 12.22
C LEU A 275 -17.19 -1.16 13.23
N LEU A 276 -17.60 -0.18 14.04
CA LEU A 276 -18.57 -0.35 15.12
C LEU A 276 -20.02 -0.07 14.70
N ASN A 277 -20.20 0.52 13.51
CA ASN A 277 -21.48 0.96 12.95
C ASN A 277 -21.99 0.03 11.86
#